data_AF-M7BCF3-F1
#
_entry.id   AF-M7BCF3-F1
#
_cell.length_a   1.000
_cell.length_b   1.000
_cell.length_c   1.000
_cell.angle_alpha   90.00
_cell.angle_beta   90.00
_cell.angle_gamma   90.00
#
_symmetry.space_group_name_H-M   'P 1'
#
loop_
_entity.id
_entity.type
_entity.pdbx_description
1 polymer ?
#
loop_
_entity_poly.entity_id
_entity_poly.type
_entity_poly.pdbx_seq_one_letter_code
_entity_poly.pdbx_strand_id
1 'polypeptide(L)'
;FVFLGLCKIVADKTPYLSIEEITRKVSIGPTRLGHPCFYCNEDIKLANLTVKQGEQIMFNSVEEVNGTLTVNCGVVRDNQSHSFTLPFSQEGEFYECEDDHIYTLKEIVEWKIPKSRNRIVKFTNLLHTWDSSNPLPENFDGCLILAPIYEVQGVMKFRRDIVHILSDLDIEVIDVTDGYDISSFLQPLSMEDVFERTSKEFPMVAEVIEGPTGRQQPYNLLCPGKEIVIHKKYQAKRILASEIRSDSHRRHFLIPASYKGKFKRRPREFLTAYDLEIARSDKEQLHVVATKAFDSPHAELFSVSVGDQFLVQQCQTGEVIYQGRKKVIDVLACEQILSEAYKKVLLPMYMEGGFVEVIHDKRQYQLSELCKEFRLPFNVKVSVRDLSIEEDVLAAMPGLQLEEEITDSYLLISSAGDPADSWEIPVYRLNMSVQLLSKPVDETVSSPTRTIVEEISEEQYYMVRRFENQALHPPPRPPKKPTTLESKPLLTMPEQSVSDAPHAVK
;
A
#
# COMPACT_ATOMS: atom_id res chain seq x y z
N PHE A 1 -3.54 -22.24 -0.37
CA PHE A 1 -3.75 -21.29 0.75
C PHE A 1 -2.96 -20.03 0.41
N VAL A 2 -3.63 -18.96 -0.02
CA VAL A 2 -2.96 -17.68 -0.20
C VAL A 2 -3.03 -17.00 1.15
N PHE A 3 -1.89 -16.83 1.81
CA PHE A 3 -1.81 -16.14 3.08
C PHE A 3 -1.77 -14.64 2.79
N LEU A 4 -2.72 -13.90 3.35
CA LEU A 4 -3.12 -12.54 2.93
C LEU A 4 -2.58 -11.46 3.90
N GLY A 5 -1.51 -11.76 4.64
CA GLY A 5 -1.02 -10.92 5.74
C GLY A 5 0.07 -9.92 5.34
N LEU A 6 0.00 -8.72 5.94
CA LEU A 6 1.11 -7.78 6.01
C LEU A 6 2.13 -8.21 7.08
N CYS A 7 3.41 -8.15 6.73
CA CYS A 7 4.52 -8.73 7.47
C CYS A 7 5.65 -7.71 7.65
N LYS A 8 6.31 -7.70 8.81
CA LYS A 8 7.63 -7.09 8.99
C LYS A 8 8.71 -8.15 8.83
N ILE A 9 9.81 -7.79 8.20
CA ILE A 9 10.98 -8.65 8.11
C ILE A 9 11.72 -8.58 9.44
N VAL A 10 12.26 -9.72 9.89
CA VAL A 10 13.26 -9.77 10.95
C VAL A 10 14.62 -9.91 10.29
N ALA A 11 15.57 -9.03 10.63
CA ALA A 11 16.91 -9.05 10.08
C ALA A 11 17.60 -10.41 10.35
N ASP A 12 18.27 -10.94 9.34
CA ASP A 12 19.10 -12.12 9.49
C ASP A 12 20.36 -11.76 10.30
N LYS A 13 20.58 -12.50 11.39
CA LYS A 13 21.74 -12.32 12.27
C LYS A 13 23.02 -12.96 11.70
N THR A 14 22.89 -13.74 10.64
CA THR A 14 24.00 -14.43 10.00
C THR A 14 24.71 -13.46 9.05
N PRO A 15 26.01 -13.14 9.28
CA PRO A 15 26.70 -12.19 8.42
C PRO A 15 26.89 -12.74 7.01
N TYR A 16 27.08 -11.82 6.07
CA TYR A 16 27.69 -12.09 4.77
C TYR A 16 29.17 -11.72 4.86
N LEU A 17 30.04 -12.53 4.26
CA LEU A 17 31.50 -12.40 4.41
C LEU A 17 32.16 -11.53 3.32
N SER A 18 31.41 -11.21 2.27
CA SER A 18 31.87 -10.35 1.20
C SER A 18 30.72 -9.68 0.46
N ILE A 19 31.05 -8.61 -0.27
CA ILE A 19 30.11 -7.96 -1.18
C ILE A 19 29.65 -8.92 -2.30
N GLU A 20 30.54 -9.78 -2.79
CA GLU A 20 30.19 -10.82 -3.76
C GLU A 20 29.14 -11.82 -3.21
N GLU A 21 29.23 -12.20 -1.93
CA GLU A 21 28.23 -13.08 -1.33
C GLU A 21 26.86 -12.39 -1.29
N ILE A 22 26.82 -11.12 -0.88
CA ILE A 22 25.60 -10.31 -0.84
C ILE A 22 24.97 -10.24 -2.22
N THR A 23 25.72 -9.83 -3.25
CA THR A 23 25.16 -9.64 -4.61
C THR A 23 24.70 -10.95 -5.25
N ARG A 24 25.27 -12.09 -4.86
CA ARG A 24 24.80 -13.42 -5.31
C ARG A 24 23.51 -13.86 -4.62
N LYS A 25 23.36 -13.56 -3.32
CA LYS A 25 22.28 -14.09 -2.48
C LYS A 25 21.11 -13.14 -2.27
N VAL A 26 21.33 -11.84 -2.36
CA VAL A 26 20.35 -10.80 -2.04
C VAL A 26 20.02 -10.00 -3.29
N SER A 27 18.72 -9.85 -3.56
CA SER A 27 18.25 -9.03 -4.67
C SER A 27 18.42 -7.55 -4.33
N ILE A 28 19.05 -6.79 -5.23
CA ILE A 28 19.09 -5.33 -5.19
C ILE A 28 18.02 -4.85 -6.18
N GLY A 29 16.86 -4.46 -5.66
CA GLY A 29 15.72 -4.04 -6.48
C GLY A 29 15.94 -2.66 -7.14
N PRO A 30 15.21 -2.35 -8.22
CA PRO A 30 15.32 -1.07 -8.92
C PRO A 30 14.62 0.10 -8.21
N THR A 31 13.79 -0.19 -7.20
CA THR A 31 13.07 0.80 -6.41
C THR A 31 13.73 0.96 -5.05
N ARG A 32 13.58 2.13 -4.42
CA ARG A 32 14.18 2.43 -3.10
C ARG A 32 13.81 1.41 -2.01
N LEU A 33 12.60 0.86 -2.04
CA LEU A 33 12.17 -0.20 -1.10
C LEU A 33 12.92 -1.52 -1.35
N GLY A 34 13.34 -1.73 -2.60
CA GLY A 34 14.17 -2.80 -3.12
C GLY A 34 15.64 -2.76 -2.69
N HIS A 35 16.13 -1.66 -2.12
CA HIS A 35 17.54 -1.50 -1.78
C HIS A 35 17.82 -2.13 -0.41
N PRO A 36 18.62 -3.21 -0.34
CA PRO A 36 18.96 -3.81 0.94
C PRO A 36 19.94 -2.91 1.69
N CYS A 37 19.85 -2.95 3.02
CA CYS A 37 20.68 -2.15 3.91
C CYS A 37 21.50 -3.07 4.79
N PHE A 38 22.80 -2.81 4.88
CA PHE A 38 23.74 -3.57 5.68
C PHE A 38 24.59 -2.64 6.54
N TYR A 39 25.15 -3.18 7.62
CA TYR A 39 26.20 -2.52 8.38
C TYR A 39 27.39 -3.46 8.56
N CYS A 40 28.58 -2.88 8.72
CA CYS A 40 29.81 -3.62 9.00
C CYS A 40 30.24 -3.40 10.45
N ASN A 41 30.84 -4.41 11.07
CA ASN A 41 31.46 -4.28 12.39
C ASN A 41 32.85 -3.62 12.37
N GLU A 42 33.36 -3.29 11.18
CA GLU A 42 34.66 -2.64 10.99
C GLU A 42 34.51 -1.36 10.15
N ASP A 43 35.46 -0.44 10.31
CA ASP A 43 35.53 0.77 9.49
C ASP A 43 35.96 0.43 8.07
N ILE A 44 35.17 0.84 7.08
CA ILE A 44 35.51 0.69 5.66
C ILE A 44 36.15 1.98 5.18
N LYS A 45 37.44 1.91 4.86
CA LYS A 45 38.23 3.05 4.36
C LYS A 45 38.16 3.11 2.84
N LEU A 46 37.52 4.14 2.31
CA LEU A 46 37.47 4.46 0.89
C LEU A 46 38.31 5.72 0.62
N ALA A 47 38.65 5.97 -0.65
CA ALA A 47 39.54 7.07 -1.03
C ALA A 47 39.08 8.44 -0.51
N ASN A 48 37.76 8.70 -0.53
CA ASN A 48 37.17 10.01 -0.19
C ASN A 48 36.21 9.95 1.01
N LEU A 49 36.02 8.77 1.61
CA LEU A 49 35.01 8.53 2.62
C LEU A 49 35.45 7.36 3.51
N THR A 50 35.34 7.51 4.84
CA THR A 50 35.40 6.36 5.75
C THR A 50 33.98 6.08 6.22
N VAL A 51 33.48 4.88 5.97
CA VAL A 51 32.23 4.38 6.55
C VAL A 51 32.58 3.80 7.91
N LYS A 52 31.97 4.32 8.97
CA LYS A 52 32.26 3.90 10.34
C LYS A 52 31.55 2.58 10.66
N GLN A 53 32.12 1.82 11.59
CA GLN A 53 31.46 0.67 12.19
C GLN A 53 30.02 1.00 12.59
N GLY A 54 29.08 0.11 12.21
CA GLY A 54 27.66 0.24 12.53
C GLY A 54 26.88 1.25 11.70
N GLU A 55 27.51 1.98 10.77
CA GLU A 55 26.77 2.85 9.85
C GLU A 55 25.96 2.01 8.84
N GLN A 56 24.73 2.47 8.56
CA GLN A 56 23.84 1.85 7.59
C GLN A 56 24.29 2.19 6.16
N ILE A 57 24.65 1.16 5.42
CA ILE A 57 25.05 1.19 4.01
C ILE A 57 23.88 0.68 3.17
N MET A 58 23.32 1.54 2.33
CA MET A 58 22.29 1.18 1.36
C MET A 58 22.94 0.76 0.05
N PHE A 59 22.54 -0.40 -0.49
CA PHE A 59 23.04 -0.93 -1.76
C PHE A 59 22.05 -0.57 -2.86
N ASN A 60 22.47 0.21 -3.85
CA ASN A 60 21.60 0.80 -4.87
C ASN A 60 21.59 0.02 -6.19
N SER A 61 22.76 -0.34 -6.70
CA SER A 61 22.90 -1.01 -8.01
C SER A 61 24.24 -1.72 -8.13
N VAL A 62 24.28 -2.75 -8.97
CA VAL A 62 25.54 -3.39 -9.41
C VAL A 62 25.98 -2.71 -10.71
N GLU A 63 27.23 -2.28 -10.76
CA GLU A 63 27.81 -1.55 -11.89
C GLU A 63 29.18 -2.14 -12.24
N GLU A 64 29.48 -2.21 -13.54
CA GLU A 64 30.81 -2.54 -14.03
C GLU A 64 31.61 -1.26 -14.27
N VAL A 65 32.67 -1.05 -13.50
CA VAL A 65 33.54 0.13 -13.61
C VAL A 65 34.96 -0.35 -13.91
N ASN A 66 35.49 0.04 -15.06
CA ASN A 66 36.83 -0.33 -15.53
C ASN A 66 37.08 -1.86 -15.53
N GLY A 67 36.09 -2.66 -15.93
CA GLY A 67 36.18 -4.13 -15.97
C GLY A 67 36.10 -4.81 -14.59
N THR A 68 35.84 -4.05 -13.53
CA THR A 68 35.63 -4.59 -12.17
C THR A 68 34.17 -4.43 -11.79
N LEU A 69 33.56 -5.51 -11.32
CA LEU A 69 32.20 -5.48 -10.76
C LEU A 69 32.22 -4.78 -9.39
N THR A 70 31.40 -3.74 -9.28
CA THR A 70 31.27 -2.92 -8.09
C THR A 70 29.80 -2.74 -7.74
N VAL A 71 29.53 -2.39 -6.49
CA VAL A 71 28.20 -2.01 -6.02
C VAL A 71 28.19 -0.53 -5.71
N ASN A 72 27.23 0.20 -6.25
CA ASN A 72 26.93 1.57 -5.91
C ASN A 72 26.19 1.58 -4.56
N CYS A 73 26.78 2.23 -3.57
CA CYS A 73 26.30 2.29 -2.22
C CYS A 73 26.05 3.74 -1.78
N GLY A 74 25.18 3.92 -0.77
CA GLY A 74 24.91 5.19 -0.14
C GLY A 74 24.89 5.12 1.38
N VAL A 75 25.38 6.17 2.03
CA VAL A 75 25.19 6.40 3.47
C VAL A 75 24.54 7.77 3.69
N VAL A 76 23.67 7.89 4.68
CA VAL A 76 23.02 9.17 5.02
C VAL A 76 23.62 9.72 6.31
N ARG A 77 24.14 10.95 6.27
CA ARG A 77 24.70 11.67 7.42
C ARG A 77 24.13 13.08 7.44
N ASP A 78 23.65 13.56 8.59
CA ASP A 78 23.11 14.92 8.74
C ASP A 78 22.09 15.32 7.66
N ASN A 79 21.23 14.35 7.27
CA ASN A 79 20.23 14.50 6.21
C ASN A 79 20.82 14.76 4.79
N GLN A 80 22.10 14.45 4.59
CA GLN A 80 22.80 14.45 3.30
C GLN A 80 23.16 13.02 2.90
N SER A 81 22.98 12.70 1.61
CA SER A 81 23.32 11.39 1.05
C SER A 81 24.72 11.43 0.45
N HIS A 82 25.59 10.51 0.86
CA HIS A 82 26.92 10.33 0.30
C HIS A 82 26.98 9.00 -0.45
N SER A 83 27.29 9.06 -1.75
CA SER A 83 27.39 7.87 -2.60
C SER A 83 28.85 7.47 -2.84
N PHE A 84 29.09 6.17 -2.91
CA PHE A 84 30.41 5.57 -3.10
C PHE A 84 30.26 4.18 -3.71
N THR A 85 31.37 3.57 -4.15
CA THR A 85 31.37 2.21 -4.72
C THR A 85 32.17 1.24 -3.85
N LEU A 86 31.68 0.01 -3.74
CA LEU A 86 32.39 -1.10 -3.11
C LEU A 86 32.69 -2.19 -4.15
N PRO A 87 33.94 -2.66 -4.29
CA PRO A 87 34.26 -3.76 -5.19
C PRO A 87 33.72 -5.08 -4.65
N PHE A 88 33.43 -6.03 -5.54
CA PHE A 88 32.97 -7.38 -5.14
C PHE A 88 34.00 -8.10 -4.26
N SER A 89 35.28 -7.82 -4.47
CA SER A 89 36.40 -8.35 -3.68
C SER A 89 36.49 -7.77 -2.26
N GLN A 90 35.61 -6.83 -1.89
CA GLN A 90 35.59 -6.30 -0.52
C GLN A 90 35.06 -7.39 0.42
N GLU A 91 35.96 -7.86 1.28
CA GLU A 91 35.66 -8.77 2.39
C GLU A 91 35.27 -7.99 3.65
N GLY A 92 34.54 -8.64 4.54
CA GLY A 92 34.10 -8.09 5.82
C GLY A 92 32.85 -8.79 6.33
N GLU A 93 32.55 -8.65 7.62
CA GLU A 93 31.29 -9.16 8.18
C GLU A 93 30.18 -8.11 8.02
N PHE A 94 29.31 -8.34 7.05
CA PHE A 94 28.16 -7.48 6.75
C PHE A 94 26.88 -8.08 7.33
N TYR A 95 26.21 -7.32 8.17
CA TYR A 95 24.96 -7.72 8.83
C TYR A 95 23.78 -6.96 8.23
N GLU A 96 22.66 -7.63 8.04
CA GLU A 96 21.44 -6.99 7.55
C GLU A 96 20.90 -6.00 8.59
N CYS A 97 20.55 -4.80 8.16
CA CYS A 97 19.91 -3.82 9.02
C CYS A 97 18.46 -4.22 9.33
N GLU A 98 17.98 -3.90 10.53
CA GLU A 98 16.55 -3.99 10.84
C GLU A 98 15.74 -3.07 9.93
N ASP A 99 14.63 -3.61 9.45
CA ASP A 99 13.77 -2.99 8.45
C ASP A 99 12.39 -2.74 9.07
N ASP A 100 12.07 -1.47 9.34
CA ASP A 100 10.79 -1.09 9.94
C ASP A 100 9.62 -1.09 8.95
N HIS A 101 9.89 -1.33 7.66
CA HIS A 101 8.87 -1.35 6.63
C HIS A 101 8.00 -2.61 6.70
N ILE A 102 6.77 -2.48 6.22
CA ILE A 102 5.77 -3.56 6.20
C ILE A 102 5.61 -4.10 4.78
N TYR A 103 5.83 -5.38 4.54
CA TYR A 103 5.78 -6.01 3.22
C TYR A 103 4.62 -6.97 3.10
N THR A 104 4.12 -7.16 1.89
CA THR A 104 3.26 -8.31 1.55
C THR A 104 4.11 -9.58 1.43
N LEU A 105 3.49 -10.75 1.56
CA LEU A 105 4.20 -12.01 1.32
C LEU A 105 4.72 -12.14 -0.12
N LYS A 106 4.00 -11.59 -1.11
CA LYS A 106 4.45 -11.58 -2.53
C LYS A 106 5.79 -10.84 -2.66
N GLU A 107 5.87 -9.61 -2.13
CA GLU A 107 7.12 -8.84 -2.13
C GLU A 107 8.24 -9.57 -1.39
N ILE A 108 7.91 -10.23 -0.27
CA ILE A 108 8.92 -10.94 0.50
C ILE A 108 9.51 -12.10 -0.33
N VAL A 109 8.64 -12.92 -0.93
CA VAL A 109 9.03 -14.07 -1.75
C VAL A 109 9.81 -13.63 -2.99
N GLU A 110 9.39 -12.56 -3.66
CA GLU A 110 10.02 -12.12 -4.90
C GLU A 110 11.45 -11.57 -4.70
N TRP A 111 11.71 -10.83 -3.62
CA TRP A 111 12.99 -10.13 -3.51
C TRP A 111 13.55 -9.91 -2.10
N LYS A 112 12.88 -10.37 -1.02
CA LYS A 112 13.42 -10.23 0.36
C LYS A 112 13.85 -11.54 1.01
N ILE A 113 13.57 -12.70 0.43
CA ILE A 113 14.14 -13.98 0.88
C ILE A 113 15.52 -14.15 0.24
N PRO A 114 16.63 -14.15 1.01
CA PRO A 114 17.95 -14.40 0.44
C PRO A 114 18.04 -15.82 -0.08
N LYS A 115 18.75 -16.01 -1.20
CA LYS A 115 18.95 -17.35 -1.78
C LYS A 115 19.60 -18.28 -0.76
N SER A 116 19.04 -19.48 -0.64
CA SER A 116 19.52 -20.53 0.26
C SER A 116 19.46 -20.17 1.76
N ARG A 117 18.69 -19.16 2.16
CA ARG A 117 18.42 -18.84 3.57
C ARG A 117 16.91 -18.85 3.83
N ASN A 118 16.52 -19.09 5.08
CA ASN A 118 15.16 -18.89 5.52
C ASN A 118 14.96 -17.43 5.90
N ARG A 119 13.72 -16.94 5.77
CA ARG A 119 13.35 -15.58 6.17
C ARG A 119 12.37 -15.63 7.33
N ILE A 120 12.69 -14.94 8.41
CA ILE A 120 11.77 -14.77 9.54
C ILE A 120 10.93 -13.51 9.29
N VAL A 121 9.63 -13.62 9.47
CA VAL A 121 8.68 -12.50 9.32
C VAL A 121 7.77 -12.42 10.54
N LYS A 122 7.41 -11.21 10.94
CA LYS A 122 6.47 -10.95 12.03
C LYS A 122 5.19 -10.33 11.49
N PHE A 123 4.03 -10.88 11.84
CA PHE A 123 2.77 -10.30 11.42
C PHE A 123 2.48 -8.98 12.12
N THR A 124 2.06 -7.98 11.35
CA THR A 124 1.66 -6.68 11.88
C THR A 124 0.16 -6.58 12.13
N ASN A 125 -0.66 -7.34 11.41
CA ASN A 125 -2.12 -7.27 11.49
C ASN A 125 -2.72 -8.54 12.13
N LEU A 126 -2.38 -8.79 13.40
CA LEU A 126 -2.99 -9.86 14.19
C LEU A 126 -4.39 -9.50 14.75
N LEU A 127 -4.93 -8.34 14.36
CA LEU A 127 -6.11 -7.75 15.01
C LEU A 127 -7.41 -8.15 14.30
N HIS A 128 -8.11 -9.09 14.93
CA HIS A 128 -9.55 -9.39 14.83
C HIS A 128 -10.07 -10.30 13.70
N THR A 129 -9.21 -10.90 12.90
CA THR A 129 -9.64 -11.74 11.76
C THR A 129 -9.84 -13.23 12.06
N TRP A 130 -9.51 -13.70 13.27
CA TRP A 130 -9.45 -15.14 13.53
C TRP A 130 -10.61 -15.62 14.42
N ASP A 131 -11.71 -15.98 13.75
CA ASP A 131 -12.72 -16.86 14.33
C ASP A 131 -12.25 -18.33 14.36
N SER A 132 -12.95 -19.13 15.18
CA SER A 132 -12.76 -20.52 15.67
C SER A 132 -12.11 -21.62 14.80
N SER A 133 -11.69 -21.35 13.57
CA SER A 133 -11.00 -22.28 12.66
C SER A 133 -9.52 -21.92 12.46
N ASN A 134 -8.83 -21.52 13.53
CA ASN A 134 -7.43 -21.09 13.45
C ASN A 134 -6.50 -22.31 13.31
N PRO A 135 -5.68 -22.43 12.25
CA PRO A 135 -4.70 -23.51 12.11
C PRO A 135 -3.43 -23.28 12.95
N LEU A 136 -3.32 -22.13 13.63
CA LEU A 136 -2.13 -21.73 14.37
C LEU A 136 -2.20 -22.16 15.85
N PRO A 137 -1.06 -22.54 16.47
CA PRO A 137 -1.01 -22.93 17.88
C PRO A 137 -1.45 -21.80 18.82
N GLU A 138 -2.04 -22.14 19.98
CA GLU A 138 -2.49 -21.18 21.01
C GLU A 138 -1.38 -20.24 21.52
N ASN A 139 -0.11 -20.65 21.39
CA ASN A 139 1.07 -19.89 21.85
C ASN A 139 1.87 -19.26 20.70
N PHE A 140 1.21 -18.95 19.58
CA PHE A 140 1.88 -18.34 18.44
C PHE A 140 2.40 -16.93 18.77
N ASP A 141 3.71 -16.73 18.68
CA ASP A 141 4.42 -15.48 19.02
C ASP A 141 4.34 -14.40 17.92
N GLY A 142 3.61 -14.69 16.85
CA GLY A 142 3.44 -13.82 15.69
C GLY A 142 4.54 -13.95 14.63
N CYS A 143 5.52 -14.85 14.81
CA CYS A 143 6.64 -15.03 13.89
C CYS A 143 6.44 -16.27 13.00
N LEU A 144 6.66 -16.12 11.68
CA LEU A 144 6.76 -17.23 10.75
C LEU A 144 8.17 -17.35 10.18
N ILE A 145 8.55 -18.59 9.90
CA ILE A 145 9.74 -18.91 9.12
C ILE A 145 9.28 -19.26 7.71
N LEU A 146 9.66 -18.42 6.74
CA LEU A 146 9.48 -18.67 5.33
C LEU A 146 10.72 -19.42 4.82
N ALA A 147 10.55 -20.70 4.51
CA ALA A 147 11.58 -21.53 3.90
C ALA A 147 11.28 -21.65 2.40
N PRO A 148 12.12 -21.09 1.51
CA PRO A 148 11.88 -21.18 0.08
C PRO A 148 12.05 -22.63 -0.40
N ILE A 149 11.06 -23.11 -1.15
CA ILE A 149 11.16 -24.35 -1.93
C ILE A 149 11.18 -23.90 -3.38
N TYR A 150 12.25 -24.25 -4.09
CA TYR A 150 12.39 -23.86 -5.48
C TYR A 150 11.78 -24.93 -6.37
N GLU A 151 11.17 -24.50 -7.47
CA GLU A 151 10.59 -25.36 -8.47
C GLU A 151 11.06 -24.87 -9.84
N VAL A 152 11.54 -25.79 -10.66
CA VAL A 152 11.84 -25.54 -12.07
C VAL A 152 10.60 -25.96 -12.86
N GLN A 153 10.02 -25.01 -13.59
CA GLN A 153 8.88 -25.26 -14.45
C GLN A 153 9.34 -25.39 -15.90
N GLY A 154 9.03 -26.52 -16.53
CA GLY A 154 9.28 -26.79 -17.93
C GLY A 154 7.98 -26.80 -18.73
N VAL A 155 7.87 -25.95 -19.75
CA VAL A 155 6.72 -25.93 -20.65
C VAL A 155 7.10 -26.61 -21.96
N MET A 156 6.48 -27.77 -22.23
CA MET A 156 6.81 -28.58 -23.39
C MET A 156 5.97 -28.21 -24.60
N LYS A 157 6.58 -28.06 -25.78
CA LYS A 157 5.88 -27.70 -27.03
C LYS A 157 4.71 -28.61 -27.41
N PHE A 158 4.86 -29.91 -27.15
CA PHE A 158 3.88 -30.92 -27.57
C PHE A 158 2.93 -31.35 -26.44
N ARG A 159 3.23 -30.97 -25.20
CA ARG A 159 2.44 -31.30 -24.02
C ARG A 159 2.08 -29.97 -23.38
N ARG A 160 0.83 -29.54 -23.55
CA ARG A 160 0.31 -28.24 -23.06
C ARG A 160 0.22 -28.16 -21.53
N ASP A 161 0.88 -29.08 -20.83
CA ASP A 161 0.95 -29.16 -19.38
C ASP A 161 2.33 -28.67 -18.93
N ILE A 162 2.35 -27.98 -17.79
CA ILE A 162 3.58 -27.54 -17.15
C ILE A 162 4.16 -28.71 -16.37
N VAL A 163 5.42 -29.02 -16.64
CA VAL A 163 6.17 -30.00 -15.88
C VAL A 163 6.82 -29.29 -14.71
N HIS A 164 6.42 -29.68 -13.52
CA HIS A 164 6.90 -29.17 -12.26
C HIS A 164 8.03 -30.07 -11.75
N ILE A 165 9.26 -29.55 -11.70
CA ILE A 165 10.45 -30.24 -11.20
C ILE A 165 10.86 -29.58 -9.89
N LEU A 166 10.63 -30.28 -8.78
CA LEU A 166 10.98 -29.79 -7.44
C LEU A 166 12.49 -29.78 -7.22
N SER A 167 12.98 -28.84 -6.41
CA SER A 167 14.41 -28.68 -6.13
C SER A 167 15.06 -29.78 -5.30
N ASP A 168 14.26 -30.70 -4.75
CA ASP A 168 14.74 -31.86 -3.97
C ASP A 168 15.11 -33.07 -4.86
N LEU A 169 15.00 -32.91 -6.18
CA LEU A 169 15.45 -33.89 -7.16
C LEU A 169 16.94 -33.71 -7.47
N ASP A 170 17.69 -34.82 -7.51
CA ASP A 170 19.03 -34.84 -8.08
C ASP A 170 18.93 -34.66 -9.61
N ILE A 171 19.27 -33.47 -10.10
CA ILE A 171 19.17 -33.11 -11.53
C ILE A 171 20.56 -33.10 -12.14
N GLU A 172 20.77 -33.91 -13.18
CA GLU A 172 21.92 -33.78 -14.08
C GLU A 172 21.53 -32.88 -15.25
N VAL A 173 22.22 -31.75 -15.40
CA VAL A 173 22.01 -30.83 -16.54
C VAL A 173 22.91 -31.26 -17.68
N ILE A 174 22.29 -31.71 -18.77
CA ILE A 174 22.99 -32.05 -20.01
C ILE A 174 22.70 -30.94 -21.01
N ASP A 175 23.76 -30.33 -21.55
CA ASP A 175 23.62 -29.37 -22.65
C ASP A 175 23.20 -30.11 -23.92
N VAL A 176 22.02 -29.78 -24.42
CA VAL A 176 21.45 -30.34 -25.64
C VAL A 176 21.32 -29.29 -26.75
N THR A 177 21.89 -28.09 -26.56
CA THR A 177 21.76 -26.94 -27.47
C THR A 177 22.22 -27.26 -28.89
N ASP A 178 23.28 -28.06 -29.03
CA ASP A 178 23.83 -28.47 -30.33
C ASP A 178 23.02 -29.61 -31.00
N GLY A 179 22.15 -30.28 -30.24
CA GLY A 179 21.42 -31.49 -30.68
C GLY A 179 19.95 -31.27 -31.01
N TYR A 180 19.37 -30.13 -30.63
CA TYR A 180 17.94 -29.86 -30.80
C TYR A 180 17.68 -28.45 -31.33
N ASP A 181 16.61 -28.32 -32.11
CA ASP A 181 16.13 -27.02 -32.55
C ASP A 181 15.58 -26.25 -31.34
N ILE A 182 16.17 -25.09 -31.04
CA ILE A 182 15.75 -24.16 -29.96
C ILE A 182 14.26 -23.81 -30.10
N SER A 183 13.71 -23.82 -31.32
CA SER A 183 12.27 -23.62 -31.55
C SER A 183 11.36 -24.68 -30.92
N SER A 184 11.94 -25.76 -30.39
CA SER A 184 11.25 -26.83 -29.66
C SER A 184 10.90 -26.47 -28.23
N PHE A 185 11.50 -25.41 -27.67
CA PHE A 185 11.24 -24.94 -26.32
C PHE A 185 10.27 -23.76 -26.35
N LEU A 186 9.21 -23.84 -25.55
CA LEU A 186 8.29 -22.70 -25.37
C LEU A 186 8.84 -21.80 -24.28
N GLN A 187 8.82 -20.48 -24.52
CA GLN A 187 9.11 -19.48 -23.50
C GLN A 187 7.79 -18.80 -23.11
N PRO A 188 7.17 -19.17 -21.97
CA PRO A 188 6.07 -18.43 -21.42
C PRO A 188 6.56 -17.03 -21.00
N LEU A 189 5.74 -16.03 -21.27
CA LEU A 189 5.92 -14.66 -20.83
C LEU A 189 4.84 -14.34 -19.81
N SER A 190 5.23 -13.73 -18.70
CA SER A 190 4.29 -13.11 -17.77
C SER A 190 3.63 -11.88 -18.42
N MET A 191 2.55 -11.39 -17.82
CA MET A 191 1.94 -10.13 -18.26
C MET A 191 2.90 -8.93 -18.10
N GLU A 192 3.81 -9.00 -17.12
CA GLU A 192 4.87 -8.01 -16.91
C GLU A 192 5.88 -8.02 -18.06
N ASP A 193 6.37 -9.21 -18.45
CA ASP A 193 7.28 -9.38 -19.59
C ASP A 193 6.67 -8.83 -20.89
N VAL A 194 5.38 -9.08 -21.11
CA VAL A 194 4.63 -8.54 -22.26
C VAL A 194 4.52 -7.02 -22.17
N PHE A 195 4.28 -6.46 -20.98
CA PHE A 195 4.19 -5.02 -20.79
C PHE A 195 5.54 -4.31 -20.98
N GLU A 196 6.65 -4.97 -20.69
CA GLU A 196 8.01 -4.44 -20.92
C GLU A 196 8.39 -4.38 -22.42
N ARG A 197 7.74 -5.17 -23.28
CA ARG A 197 7.96 -5.14 -24.75
C ARG A 197 7.80 -3.76 -25.34
N THR A 198 8.52 -3.48 -26.41
CA THR A 198 8.44 -2.15 -27.03
C THR A 198 7.06 -1.94 -27.66
N SER A 199 6.55 -0.70 -27.63
CA SER A 199 5.20 -0.42 -28.19
C SER A 199 5.08 -0.72 -29.69
N LYS A 200 6.20 -0.90 -30.41
CA LYS A 200 6.25 -1.26 -31.83
C LYS A 200 5.96 -2.73 -32.10
N GLU A 201 6.08 -3.58 -31.08
CA GLU A 201 5.80 -5.03 -31.20
C GLU A 201 4.29 -5.32 -31.17
N PHE A 202 3.46 -4.36 -30.76
CA PHE A 202 2.01 -4.48 -30.74
C PHE A 202 1.39 -4.12 -32.11
N PRO A 203 0.30 -4.78 -32.52
CA PRO A 203 -0.43 -5.85 -31.82
C PRO A 203 0.26 -7.23 -31.94
N MET A 204 0.04 -8.10 -30.95
CA MET A 204 0.64 -9.45 -30.87
C MET A 204 -0.42 -10.52 -30.73
N VAL A 205 -0.29 -11.65 -31.45
CA VAL A 205 -1.09 -12.84 -31.18
C VAL A 205 -0.39 -13.67 -30.12
N ALA A 206 -1.13 -14.13 -29.11
CA ALA A 206 -0.60 -14.97 -28.06
C ALA A 206 -1.55 -16.12 -27.72
N GLU A 207 -1.01 -17.25 -27.28
CA GLU A 207 -1.76 -18.36 -26.68
C GLU A 207 -1.64 -18.29 -25.16
N VAL A 208 -2.75 -18.47 -24.45
CA VAL A 208 -2.75 -18.54 -22.99
C VAL A 208 -2.17 -19.88 -22.54
N ILE A 209 -1.07 -19.85 -21.77
CA ILE A 209 -0.46 -21.06 -21.20
C ILE A 209 -1.08 -21.33 -19.83
N GLU A 210 -1.04 -20.34 -18.93
CA GLU A 210 -1.76 -20.38 -17.65
C GLU A 210 -2.73 -19.21 -17.58
N GLY A 211 -4.00 -19.53 -17.28
CA GLY A 211 -5.03 -18.53 -17.06
C GLY A 211 -5.03 -17.99 -15.62
N PRO A 212 -5.77 -16.92 -15.35
CA PRO A 212 -5.93 -16.38 -14.00
C PRO A 212 -6.50 -17.41 -13.02
N THR A 213 -5.88 -17.51 -11.84
CA THR A 213 -6.31 -18.44 -10.80
C THR A 213 -7.46 -17.84 -9.98
N GLY A 214 -8.64 -18.48 -10.00
CA GLY A 214 -9.81 -18.09 -9.19
C GLY A 214 -11.11 -17.98 -9.98
N ARG A 215 -12.26 -17.88 -9.30
CA ARG A 215 -13.54 -17.56 -9.94
C ARG A 215 -13.59 -16.06 -10.23
N GLN A 216 -13.06 -15.64 -11.37
CA GLN A 216 -13.20 -14.26 -11.82
C GLN A 216 -13.79 -14.23 -13.23
N GLN A 217 -15.12 -14.33 -13.29
CA GLN A 217 -15.82 -13.66 -14.38
C GLN A 217 -15.42 -12.18 -14.32
N PRO A 218 -15.04 -11.57 -15.45
CA PRO A 218 -15.44 -11.91 -16.81
C PRO A 218 -14.38 -12.62 -17.66
N TYR A 219 -13.27 -13.08 -17.07
CA TYR A 219 -12.09 -13.55 -17.81
C TYR A 219 -12.18 -14.98 -18.37
N ASN A 220 -13.38 -15.48 -18.69
CA ASN A 220 -13.57 -16.82 -19.27
C ASN A 220 -12.85 -17.01 -20.62
N LEU A 221 -12.49 -15.90 -21.28
CA LEU A 221 -11.70 -15.88 -22.52
C LEU A 221 -10.23 -16.28 -22.29
N LEU A 222 -9.75 -16.21 -21.04
CA LEU A 222 -8.35 -16.42 -20.64
C LEU A 222 -8.09 -17.84 -20.13
N CYS A 223 -8.84 -18.83 -20.61
CA CYS A 223 -8.53 -20.21 -20.28
C CYS A 223 -7.27 -20.69 -21.02
N PRO A 224 -6.48 -21.59 -20.41
CA PRO A 224 -5.36 -22.26 -21.08
C PRO A 224 -5.74 -22.80 -22.47
N GLY A 225 -4.85 -22.59 -23.44
CA GLY A 225 -4.99 -22.99 -24.85
C GLY A 225 -5.87 -22.08 -25.72
N LYS A 226 -6.33 -20.93 -25.19
CA LYS A 226 -7.05 -19.93 -25.99
C LYS A 226 -6.09 -18.97 -26.68
N GLU A 227 -6.37 -18.64 -27.93
CA GLU A 227 -5.66 -17.60 -28.67
C GLU A 227 -6.31 -16.23 -28.42
N ILE A 228 -5.48 -15.27 -28.05
CA ILE A 228 -5.83 -13.88 -27.79
C ILE A 228 -4.98 -12.95 -28.66
N VAL A 229 -5.48 -11.76 -28.90
CA VAL A 229 -4.73 -10.66 -29.52
C VAL A 229 -4.50 -9.60 -28.45
N ILE A 230 -3.25 -9.24 -28.22
CA ILE A 230 -2.82 -8.18 -27.33
C ILE A 230 -2.58 -6.93 -28.17
N HIS A 231 -3.49 -5.97 -28.08
CA HIS A 231 -3.57 -4.83 -29.00
C HIS A 231 -2.59 -3.73 -28.68
N LYS A 232 -2.45 -3.40 -27.39
CA LYS A 232 -1.57 -2.34 -26.90
C LYS A 232 -1.38 -2.44 -25.40
N LYS A 233 -0.31 -1.79 -24.95
CA LYS A 233 -0.07 -1.45 -23.55
C LYS A 233 -0.35 0.03 -23.28
N TYR A 234 -0.84 0.35 -22.10
CA TYR A 234 -1.09 1.73 -21.68
C TYR A 234 -1.25 1.80 -20.16
N GLN A 235 -1.19 3.02 -19.64
CA GLN A 235 -1.53 3.32 -18.26
C GLN A 235 -2.89 4.01 -18.20
N ALA A 236 -3.68 3.65 -17.21
CA ALA A 236 -5.02 4.19 -17.01
C ALA A 236 -5.19 4.68 -15.58
N LYS A 237 -5.94 5.77 -15.43
CA LYS A 237 -6.34 6.29 -14.13
C LYS A 237 -7.53 5.50 -13.60
N ARG A 238 -7.46 5.14 -12.32
CA ARG A 238 -8.54 4.50 -11.56
C ARG A 238 -8.81 5.28 -10.30
N ILE A 239 -10.06 5.29 -9.86
CA ILE A 239 -10.41 5.81 -8.54
C ILE A 239 -10.40 4.66 -7.56
N LEU A 240 -9.54 4.74 -6.55
CA LEU A 240 -9.55 3.83 -5.42
C LEU A 240 -10.73 4.16 -4.52
N ALA A 241 -11.51 3.16 -4.17
CA ALA A 241 -12.67 3.33 -3.30
C ALA A 241 -12.77 2.21 -2.26
N SER A 242 -13.30 2.54 -1.10
CA SER A 242 -13.56 1.57 -0.03
C SER A 242 -15.01 1.62 0.42
N GLU A 243 -15.53 0.48 0.85
CA GLU A 243 -16.87 0.40 1.43
C GLU A 243 -16.93 1.15 2.78
N ILE A 244 -17.94 2.01 2.94
CA ILE A 244 -18.20 2.72 4.20
C ILE A 244 -19.00 1.78 5.11
N ARG A 245 -18.28 0.97 5.90
CA ARG A 245 -18.85 0.13 6.96
C ARG A 245 -18.05 0.23 8.26
N SER A 246 -18.76 -0.06 9.34
CA SER A 246 -18.27 -0.08 10.72
C SER A 246 -17.69 -1.44 11.15
N ASP A 247 -17.76 -2.46 10.30
CA ASP A 247 -17.13 -3.77 10.52
C ASP A 247 -15.68 -3.81 10.02
N SER A 248 -14.94 -4.83 10.48
CA SER A 248 -13.49 -4.97 10.27
C SER A 248 -13.10 -5.30 8.83
N HIS A 249 -14.03 -5.72 7.98
CA HIS A 249 -13.76 -6.15 6.61
C HIS A 249 -14.33 -5.17 5.59
N ARG A 250 -13.57 -4.11 5.31
CA ARG A 250 -13.90 -3.19 4.23
C ARG A 250 -13.53 -3.82 2.90
N ARG A 251 -14.47 -3.78 1.96
CA ARG A 251 -14.19 -4.15 0.55
C ARG A 251 -13.56 -2.96 -0.15
N HIS A 252 -12.60 -3.24 -1.03
CA HIS A 252 -11.85 -2.23 -1.78
C HIS A 252 -12.08 -2.41 -3.28
N PHE A 253 -12.15 -1.30 -4.01
CA PHE A 253 -12.50 -1.30 -5.42
C PHE A 253 -11.63 -0.34 -6.22
N LEU A 254 -11.33 -0.70 -7.46
CA LEU A 254 -10.79 0.18 -8.49
C LEU A 254 -11.87 0.49 -9.51
N ILE A 255 -12.26 1.76 -9.56
CA ILE A 255 -13.35 2.22 -10.43
C ILE A 255 -12.74 2.86 -11.69
N PRO A 256 -13.05 2.36 -12.89
CA PRO A 256 -12.56 2.94 -14.13
C PRO A 256 -13.27 4.27 -14.43
N ALA A 257 -12.55 5.21 -15.06
CA ALA A 257 -13.11 6.52 -15.45
C ALA A 257 -14.29 6.41 -16.44
N SER A 258 -14.40 5.28 -17.14
CA SER A 258 -15.47 4.92 -18.07
C SER A 258 -16.75 4.43 -17.39
N TYR A 259 -16.76 4.22 -16.06
CA TYR A 259 -17.95 3.82 -15.31
C TYR A 259 -19.08 4.86 -15.48
N LYS A 260 -20.25 4.39 -15.93
CA LYS A 260 -21.40 5.23 -16.32
C LYS A 260 -22.49 5.29 -15.25
N GLY A 261 -22.32 4.60 -14.13
CA GLY A 261 -23.21 4.73 -12.98
C GLY A 261 -23.16 6.15 -12.41
N LYS A 262 -24.25 6.56 -11.76
CA LYS A 262 -24.38 7.90 -11.17
C LYS A 262 -24.33 7.86 -9.66
N PHE A 263 -23.60 8.79 -9.07
CA PHE A 263 -23.37 8.89 -7.64
C PHE A 263 -24.19 10.01 -7.01
N LYS A 264 -24.59 9.79 -5.76
CA LYS A 264 -25.05 10.85 -4.85
C LYS A 264 -24.05 10.97 -3.72
N ARG A 265 -23.79 12.21 -3.28
CA ARG A 265 -22.90 12.45 -2.16
C ARG A 265 -23.49 11.92 -0.85
N ARG A 266 -22.60 11.54 0.06
CA ARG A 266 -22.91 11.08 1.42
C ARG A 266 -22.11 11.91 2.42
N PRO A 267 -22.67 12.22 3.60
CA PRO A 267 -21.94 12.96 4.62
C PRO A 267 -20.60 12.30 4.96
N ARG A 268 -19.55 13.12 5.12
CA ARG A 268 -18.31 12.73 5.77
C ARG A 268 -18.38 12.95 7.28
N GLU A 269 -17.63 12.15 8.01
CA GLU A 269 -17.42 12.30 9.45
C GLU A 269 -15.96 12.70 9.68
N PHE A 270 -15.76 13.71 10.53
CA PHE A 270 -14.45 14.25 10.88
C PHE A 270 -14.31 14.25 12.39
N LEU A 271 -13.21 13.76 12.93
CA LEU A 271 -13.06 13.70 14.39
C LEU A 271 -12.62 15.05 14.96
N THR A 272 -11.73 15.73 14.25
CA THR A 272 -11.03 16.92 14.72
C THR A 272 -11.17 18.12 13.79
N ALA A 273 -10.87 19.31 14.30
CA ALA A 273 -10.73 20.51 13.46
C ALA A 273 -9.58 20.38 12.44
N TYR A 274 -8.52 19.63 12.77
CA TYR A 274 -7.45 19.31 11.82
C TYR A 274 -7.98 18.54 10.60
N ASP A 275 -8.87 17.57 10.80
CA ASP A 275 -9.48 16.80 9.72
C ASP A 275 -10.33 17.69 8.79
N LEU A 276 -11.00 18.71 9.35
CA LEU A 276 -11.76 19.69 8.58
C LEU A 276 -10.87 20.53 7.66
N GLU A 277 -9.69 20.96 8.12
CA GLU A 277 -8.74 21.70 7.29
C GLU A 277 -8.20 20.83 6.15
N ILE A 278 -7.87 19.56 6.42
CA ILE A 278 -7.41 18.63 5.37
C ILE A 278 -8.51 18.45 4.31
N ALA A 279 -9.75 18.29 4.75
CA ALA A 279 -10.91 18.06 3.89
C ALA A 279 -11.36 19.31 3.11
N ARG A 280 -10.86 20.49 3.48
CA ARG A 280 -11.20 21.76 2.86
C ARG A 280 -10.75 21.81 1.40
N SER A 281 -11.58 22.45 0.58
CA SER A 281 -11.32 22.74 -0.83
C SER A 281 -11.56 24.23 -1.07
N ASP A 282 -10.81 24.84 -1.99
CA ASP A 282 -11.09 26.22 -2.42
C ASP A 282 -12.31 26.30 -3.35
N LYS A 283 -12.76 25.15 -3.89
CA LYS A 283 -13.89 25.06 -4.82
C LYS A 283 -15.25 24.93 -4.14
N GLU A 284 -15.28 24.44 -2.90
CA GLU A 284 -16.51 24.15 -2.17
C GLU A 284 -16.40 24.60 -0.71
N GLN A 285 -17.46 25.22 -0.19
CA GLN A 285 -17.59 25.52 1.24
C GLN A 285 -18.02 24.27 2.01
N LEU A 286 -17.16 23.80 2.90
CA LEU A 286 -17.44 22.67 3.78
C LEU A 286 -18.35 23.12 4.93
N HIS A 287 -19.60 22.66 4.93
CA HIS A 287 -20.58 22.88 5.98
C HIS A 287 -20.68 21.66 6.89
N VAL A 288 -20.52 21.83 8.20
CA VAL A 288 -20.52 20.74 9.18
C VAL A 288 -21.35 21.05 10.42
N VAL A 289 -21.83 20.00 11.09
CA VAL A 289 -22.47 20.07 12.42
C VAL A 289 -21.61 19.35 13.44
N ALA A 290 -21.37 19.98 14.59
CA ALA A 290 -20.69 19.35 15.71
C ALA A 290 -21.60 18.32 16.41
N THR A 291 -21.03 17.17 16.75
CA THR A 291 -21.71 16.04 17.42
C THR A 291 -21.20 15.83 18.83
N LYS A 292 -20.06 16.43 19.20
CA LYS A 292 -19.49 16.43 20.55
C LYS A 292 -19.24 17.85 21.00
N ALA A 293 -19.51 18.10 22.28
CA ALA A 293 -19.13 19.34 22.92
C ALA A 293 -17.63 19.35 23.24
N PHE A 294 -17.03 20.52 23.19
CA PHE A 294 -15.65 20.74 23.60
C PHE A 294 -15.52 22.12 24.23
N ASP A 295 -14.96 22.12 25.45
CA ASP A 295 -14.66 23.33 26.19
C ASP A 295 -13.21 23.76 25.93
N SER A 296 -13.05 24.92 25.31
CA SER A 296 -11.73 25.50 25.09
C SER A 296 -11.09 25.94 26.41
N PRO A 297 -9.81 25.58 26.68
CA PRO A 297 -9.08 26.08 27.83
C PRO A 297 -8.59 27.53 27.64
N HIS A 298 -8.69 28.07 26.42
CA HIS A 298 -8.26 29.42 26.06
C HIS A 298 -9.47 30.28 25.73
N ALA A 299 -9.62 31.42 26.39
CA ALA A 299 -10.75 32.33 26.21
C ALA A 299 -10.80 32.96 24.79
N GLU A 300 -9.66 32.99 24.11
CA GLU A 300 -9.52 33.48 22.74
C GLU A 300 -10.03 32.49 21.68
N LEU A 301 -10.16 31.21 22.05
CA LEU A 301 -10.65 30.14 21.17
C LEU A 301 -12.08 29.75 21.53
N PHE A 302 -12.84 29.31 20.53
CA PHE A 302 -14.27 29.03 20.70
C PHE A 302 -14.51 27.64 21.30
N SER A 303 -15.41 27.57 22.29
CA SER A 303 -15.97 26.30 22.80
C SER A 303 -17.17 25.89 21.96
N VAL A 304 -17.22 24.63 21.54
CA VAL A 304 -18.28 24.09 20.67
C VAL A 304 -19.27 23.30 21.49
N SER A 305 -20.55 23.45 21.19
CA SER A 305 -21.65 22.66 21.71
C SER A 305 -22.17 21.67 20.67
N VAL A 306 -22.82 20.61 21.13
CA VAL A 306 -23.49 19.65 20.25
C VAL A 306 -24.60 20.36 19.45
N GLY A 307 -24.60 20.19 18.14
CA GLY A 307 -25.57 20.80 17.23
C GLY A 307 -25.12 22.14 16.63
N ASP A 308 -23.99 22.70 17.06
CA ASP A 308 -23.44 23.90 16.43
C ASP A 308 -23.06 23.62 14.96
N GLN A 309 -23.39 24.56 14.08
CA GLN A 309 -23.15 24.47 12.64
C GLN A 309 -22.05 25.44 12.21
N PHE A 310 -21.14 24.99 11.35
CA PHE A 310 -19.97 25.77 10.93
C PHE A 310 -19.75 25.69 9.43
N LEU A 311 -19.44 26.84 8.81
CA LEU A 311 -18.78 26.91 7.51
C LEU A 311 -17.27 27.00 7.73
N VAL A 312 -16.55 26.00 7.23
CA VAL A 312 -15.10 25.91 7.39
C VAL A 312 -14.41 26.90 6.44
N GLN A 313 -13.53 27.74 6.99
CA GLN A 313 -12.70 28.68 6.25
C GLN A 313 -11.24 28.19 6.29
N GLN A 314 -10.28 29.06 6.01
CA GLN A 314 -8.85 28.72 6.01
C GLN A 314 -8.24 28.60 7.42
N CYS A 315 -7.24 27.73 7.55
CA CYS A 315 -6.31 27.74 8.68
C CYS A 315 -5.58 29.09 8.80
N GLN A 316 -5.40 29.55 10.03
CA GLN A 316 -4.72 30.79 10.38
C GLN A 316 -3.87 30.58 11.63
N THR A 317 -2.96 31.51 11.88
CA THR A 317 -2.16 31.51 13.09
C THR A 317 -2.83 32.40 14.14
N GLY A 318 -3.13 31.85 15.31
CA GLY A 318 -3.72 32.53 16.45
C GLY A 318 -2.72 32.72 17.60
N GLU A 319 -2.86 33.82 18.35
CA GLU A 319 -2.15 34.01 19.62
C GLU A 319 -3.04 33.55 20.79
N VAL A 320 -2.55 32.62 21.60
CA VAL A 320 -3.19 32.22 22.86
C VAL A 320 -2.28 32.52 24.04
N ILE A 321 -2.88 32.89 25.17
CA ILE A 321 -2.15 33.05 26.42
C ILE A 321 -2.07 31.68 27.09
N TYR A 322 -0.86 31.11 27.17
CA TYR A 322 -0.59 29.87 27.88
C TYR A 322 0.38 30.15 29.03
N GLN A 323 -0.06 29.91 30.27
CA GLN A 323 0.74 30.16 31.48
C GLN A 323 1.32 31.60 31.55
N GLY A 324 0.55 32.59 31.11
CA GLY A 324 0.97 34.00 31.10
C GLY A 324 1.95 34.40 29.99
N ARG A 325 2.33 33.48 29.09
CA ARG A 325 3.13 33.77 27.90
C ARG A 325 2.27 33.68 26.64
N LYS A 326 2.46 34.62 25.72
CA LYS A 326 1.86 34.55 24.38
C LYS A 326 2.50 33.41 23.60
N LYS A 327 1.68 32.46 23.15
CA LYS A 327 2.09 31.37 22.29
C LYS A 327 1.32 31.45 20.98
N VAL A 328 2.05 31.31 19.91
CA VAL A 328 1.53 31.27 18.55
C VAL A 328 1.14 29.81 18.26
N ILE A 329 -0.12 29.58 17.87
CA ILE A 329 -0.65 28.26 17.54
C ILE A 329 -1.45 28.31 16.23
N ASP A 330 -1.56 27.18 15.54
CA ASP A 330 -2.44 27.05 14.38
C ASP A 330 -3.89 26.86 14.83
N VAL A 331 -4.81 27.60 14.21
CA VAL A 331 -6.25 27.62 14.49
C VAL A 331 -7.04 27.56 13.19
N LEU A 332 -8.17 26.86 13.20
CA LEU A 332 -9.10 26.82 12.09
C LEU A 332 -10.09 27.97 12.21
N ALA A 333 -10.12 28.87 11.23
CA ALA A 333 -11.18 29.87 11.16
C ALA A 333 -12.46 29.22 10.63
N CYS A 334 -13.59 29.51 11.27
CA CYS A 334 -14.91 29.04 10.88
C CYS A 334 -15.93 30.17 11.01
N GLU A 335 -17.04 30.06 10.28
CA GLU A 335 -18.22 30.89 10.50
C GLU A 335 -19.31 30.01 11.12
N GLN A 336 -19.61 30.26 12.39
CA GLN A 336 -20.73 29.61 13.07
C GLN A 336 -22.04 30.15 12.48
N ILE A 337 -22.89 29.24 12.03
CA ILE A 337 -24.22 29.56 11.51
C ILE A 337 -25.19 29.63 12.69
N LEU A 338 -25.64 30.84 12.99
CA LEU A 338 -26.76 31.10 13.90
C LEU A 338 -28.01 31.40 13.06
N SER A 339 -29.20 31.23 13.62
CA SER A 339 -30.48 31.25 12.89
C SER A 339 -30.62 32.37 11.85
N GLU A 340 -30.08 33.57 12.12
CA GLU A 340 -30.10 34.71 11.20
C GLU A 340 -28.76 35.46 11.09
N ALA A 341 -27.65 34.91 11.61
CA ALA A 341 -26.35 35.59 11.62
C ALA A 341 -25.17 34.63 11.51
N TYR A 342 -24.08 35.10 10.90
CA TYR A 342 -22.82 34.38 10.85
C TYR A 342 -21.84 35.00 11.85
N LYS A 343 -21.28 34.17 12.73
CA LYS A 343 -20.27 34.59 13.71
C LYS A 343 -18.93 33.97 13.37
N LYS A 344 -17.90 34.79 13.15
CA LYS A 344 -16.53 34.31 12.98
C LYS A 344 -16.01 33.73 14.30
N VAL A 345 -15.51 32.51 14.25
CA VAL A 345 -14.97 31.76 15.40
C VAL A 345 -13.65 31.10 15.02
N LEU A 346 -12.80 30.88 16.02
CA LEU A 346 -11.51 30.22 15.86
C LEU A 346 -11.54 28.92 16.66
N LEU A 347 -11.35 27.80 15.96
CA LEU A 347 -11.31 26.47 16.55
C LEU A 347 -9.85 26.02 16.70
N PRO A 348 -9.43 25.47 17.86
CA PRO A 348 -8.10 24.88 18.00
C PRO A 348 -7.95 23.66 17.07
N MET A 349 -6.82 23.52 16.37
CA MET A 349 -6.61 22.39 15.44
C MET A 349 -6.68 21.00 16.11
N TYR A 350 -6.31 20.91 17.39
CA TYR A 350 -6.34 19.68 18.19
C TYR A 350 -7.74 19.36 18.79
N MET A 351 -8.74 20.18 18.50
CA MET A 351 -10.08 20.06 19.07
C MET A 351 -10.83 18.85 18.54
N GLU A 352 -11.38 18.03 19.43
CA GLU A 352 -12.22 16.87 19.11
C GLU A 352 -13.72 17.19 19.24
N GLY A 353 -14.27 17.88 18.24
CA GLY A 353 -15.69 18.24 18.21
C GLY A 353 -16.58 17.18 17.56
N GLY A 354 -16.02 16.20 16.84
CA GLY A 354 -16.77 15.22 16.05
C GLY A 354 -17.75 15.90 15.08
N PHE A 355 -17.37 16.11 13.83
CA PHE A 355 -18.15 16.88 12.88
C PHE A 355 -18.75 15.99 11.79
N VAL A 356 -20.00 16.25 11.42
CA VAL A 356 -20.69 15.58 10.30
C VAL A 356 -20.99 16.60 9.22
N GLU A 357 -20.59 16.30 7.99
CA GLU A 357 -20.86 17.15 6.82
C GLU A 357 -22.36 17.23 6.51
N VAL A 358 -22.85 18.44 6.22
CA VAL A 358 -24.22 18.68 5.79
C VAL A 358 -24.25 18.83 4.28
N ILE A 359 -24.91 17.89 3.62
CA ILE A 359 -25.08 17.90 2.17
C ILE A 359 -26.41 18.54 1.82
N HIS A 360 -26.33 19.68 1.13
CA HIS A 360 -27.50 20.41 0.66
C HIS A 360 -27.96 19.99 -0.74
N ASP A 361 -27.02 19.51 -1.57
CA ASP A 361 -27.35 19.06 -2.92
C ASP A 361 -28.02 17.68 -2.90
N LYS A 362 -28.94 17.48 -3.85
CA LYS A 362 -29.53 16.16 -4.16
C LYS A 362 -29.18 15.72 -5.58
N ARG A 363 -28.12 16.32 -6.15
CA ARG A 363 -27.67 16.11 -7.53
C ARG A 363 -27.14 14.68 -7.67
N GLN A 364 -27.19 14.22 -8.91
CA GLN A 364 -26.54 12.98 -9.31
C GLN A 364 -25.36 13.36 -10.19
N TYR A 365 -24.21 12.77 -9.91
CA TYR A 365 -22.95 13.09 -10.57
C TYR A 365 -22.40 11.88 -11.31
N GLN A 366 -21.73 12.12 -12.42
CA GLN A 366 -20.82 11.14 -12.99
C GLN A 366 -19.51 11.12 -12.20
N LEU A 367 -18.77 10.01 -12.25
CA LEU A 367 -17.49 9.88 -11.55
C LEU A 367 -16.50 11.00 -11.93
N SER A 368 -16.40 11.30 -13.22
CA SER A 368 -15.48 12.34 -13.73
C SER A 368 -15.87 13.76 -13.30
N GLU A 369 -17.15 14.02 -13.06
CA GLU A 369 -17.64 15.30 -12.53
C GLU A 369 -17.27 15.42 -11.04
N LEU A 370 -17.49 14.35 -10.27
CA LEU A 370 -17.14 14.32 -8.85
C LEU A 370 -15.67 14.61 -8.61
N CYS A 371 -14.77 13.92 -9.33
CA CYS A 371 -13.33 14.09 -9.16
C CYS A 371 -12.82 15.48 -9.56
N LYS A 372 -13.59 16.23 -10.36
CA LYS A 372 -13.26 17.61 -10.75
C LYS A 372 -13.78 18.65 -9.76
N GLU A 373 -14.98 18.44 -9.24
CA GLU A 373 -15.66 19.37 -8.33
C GLU A 373 -15.20 19.21 -6.87
N PHE A 374 -15.01 17.98 -6.42
CA PHE A 374 -14.75 17.65 -5.01
C PHE A 374 -13.32 17.16 -4.78
N ARG A 375 -12.78 17.48 -3.60
CA ARG A 375 -11.47 17.02 -3.17
C ARG A 375 -11.57 15.64 -2.53
N LEU A 376 -10.76 14.70 -3.01
CA LEU A 376 -10.59 13.37 -2.42
C LEU A 376 -9.85 13.47 -1.06
N PRO A 377 -10.18 12.63 -0.05
CA PRO A 377 -11.22 11.62 -0.07
C PRO A 377 -12.64 12.18 0.20
N PHE A 378 -13.67 11.54 -0.37
CA PHE A 378 -15.08 11.89 -0.10
C PHE A 378 -16.08 10.74 -0.23
N ASN A 379 -17.22 10.89 0.44
CA ASN A 379 -18.22 9.82 0.57
C ASN A 379 -19.34 9.96 -0.48
N VAL A 380 -19.71 8.83 -1.08
CA VAL A 380 -20.76 8.73 -2.09
C VAL A 380 -21.59 7.47 -1.91
N LYS A 381 -22.68 7.38 -2.67
CA LYS A 381 -23.44 6.15 -2.89
C LYS A 381 -23.85 6.08 -4.36
N VAL A 382 -23.81 4.89 -4.95
CA VAL A 382 -24.38 4.67 -6.28
C VAL A 382 -25.90 4.84 -6.22
N SER A 383 -26.40 5.77 -7.02
CA SER A 383 -27.82 6.11 -7.11
C SER A 383 -28.48 5.52 -8.35
N VAL A 384 -27.72 5.35 -9.43
CA VAL A 384 -28.13 4.68 -10.66
C VAL A 384 -26.99 3.75 -11.05
N ARG A 385 -27.29 2.46 -11.19
CA ARG A 385 -26.32 1.45 -11.62
C ARG A 385 -25.84 1.71 -13.06
N ASP A 386 -24.64 1.26 -13.38
CA ASP A 386 -24.16 1.20 -14.74
C ASP A 386 -24.88 0.06 -15.49
N LEU A 387 -25.64 0.40 -16.52
CA LEU A 387 -26.36 -0.57 -17.35
C LEU A 387 -25.47 -1.25 -18.39
N SER A 388 -24.25 -0.77 -18.59
CA SER A 388 -23.27 -1.41 -19.49
C SER A 388 -22.52 -2.58 -18.84
N ILE A 389 -22.69 -2.78 -17.53
CA ILE A 389 -22.10 -3.86 -16.76
C ILE A 389 -23.24 -4.79 -16.32
N GLU A 390 -23.10 -6.11 -16.55
CA GLU A 390 -24.13 -7.08 -16.19
C GLU A 390 -24.37 -7.11 -14.68
N GLU A 391 -23.30 -7.22 -13.90
CA GLU A 391 -23.31 -7.21 -12.43
C GLU A 391 -22.55 -5.99 -11.89
N ASP A 392 -23.26 -4.88 -11.70
CA ASP A 392 -22.69 -3.68 -11.08
C ASP A 392 -22.56 -3.86 -9.56
N VAL A 393 -21.38 -4.33 -9.12
CA VAL A 393 -21.05 -4.57 -7.70
C VAL A 393 -21.15 -3.30 -6.85
N LEU A 394 -20.89 -2.12 -7.42
CA LEU A 394 -20.94 -0.85 -6.68
C LEU A 394 -22.38 -0.44 -6.37
N ALA A 395 -23.33 -0.81 -7.22
CA ALA A 395 -24.75 -0.51 -7.01
C ALA A 395 -25.34 -1.19 -5.77
N ALA A 396 -24.76 -2.32 -5.35
CA ALA A 396 -25.16 -3.03 -4.14
C ALA A 396 -24.61 -2.39 -2.85
N MET A 397 -23.64 -1.47 -2.95
CA MET A 397 -22.93 -0.93 -1.78
C MET A 397 -23.76 0.14 -1.05
N PRO A 398 -23.79 0.12 0.30
CA PRO A 398 -24.57 1.09 1.09
C PRO A 398 -23.97 2.51 1.05
N GLY A 399 -22.65 2.59 0.87
CA GLY A 399 -21.86 3.80 0.72
C GLY A 399 -20.42 3.44 0.36
N LEU A 400 -19.77 4.33 -0.38
CA LEU A 400 -18.38 4.20 -0.83
C LEU A 400 -17.64 5.49 -0.46
N GLN A 401 -16.42 5.34 0.05
CA GLN A 401 -15.48 6.44 0.17
C GLN A 401 -14.58 6.39 -1.06
N LEU A 402 -14.64 7.42 -1.89
CA LEU A 402 -13.67 7.62 -2.97
C LEU A 402 -12.43 8.23 -2.33
N GLU A 403 -11.28 7.59 -2.48
CA GLU A 403 -10.12 7.88 -1.64
C GLU A 403 -9.05 8.66 -2.38
N GLU A 404 -8.65 8.18 -3.55
CA GLU A 404 -7.58 8.78 -4.36
C GLU A 404 -7.69 8.34 -5.83
N GLU A 405 -7.02 9.07 -6.71
CA GLU A 405 -6.85 8.70 -8.11
C GLU A 405 -5.46 8.08 -8.30
N ILE A 406 -5.42 6.81 -8.66
CA ILE A 406 -4.19 6.06 -8.89
C ILE A 406 -3.94 5.86 -10.38
N THR A 407 -2.68 5.70 -10.75
CA THR A 407 -2.30 5.31 -12.12
C THR A 407 -1.79 3.87 -12.16
N ASP A 408 -2.33 3.08 -13.07
CA ASP A 408 -2.06 1.65 -13.11
C ASP A 408 -1.90 1.12 -14.55
N SER A 409 -1.22 -0.01 -14.70
CA SER A 409 -0.77 -0.55 -15.98
C SER A 409 -1.71 -1.64 -16.51
N TYR A 410 -2.14 -1.48 -17.77
CA TYR A 410 -3.10 -2.37 -18.41
C TYR A 410 -2.65 -2.82 -19.80
N LEU A 411 -3.13 -3.98 -20.19
CA LEU A 411 -3.08 -4.50 -21.55
C LEU A 411 -4.49 -4.57 -22.11
N LEU A 412 -4.68 -4.08 -23.34
CA LEU A 412 -5.92 -4.25 -24.08
C LEU A 412 -5.84 -5.55 -24.87
N ILE A 413 -6.75 -6.48 -24.60
CA ILE A 413 -6.76 -7.79 -25.23
C ILE A 413 -8.11 -8.11 -25.86
N SER A 414 -8.16 -9.06 -26.79
CA SER A 414 -9.41 -9.62 -27.33
C SER A 414 -9.23 -11.10 -27.65
N SER A 415 -10.32 -11.82 -27.88
CA SER A 415 -10.20 -13.17 -28.42
C SER A 415 -9.80 -13.12 -29.90
N ALA A 416 -8.93 -14.01 -30.35
CA ALA A 416 -8.58 -14.10 -31.77
C ALA A 416 -9.80 -14.35 -32.69
N GLY A 417 -10.85 -15.00 -32.16
CA GLY A 417 -12.09 -15.24 -32.90
C GLY A 417 -13.12 -14.09 -32.85
N ASP A 418 -12.93 -13.10 -31.97
CA ASP A 418 -13.81 -11.95 -31.81
C ASP A 418 -13.02 -10.70 -31.40
N PRO A 419 -12.36 -10.01 -32.35
CA PRO A 419 -11.59 -8.80 -32.07
C PRO A 419 -12.47 -7.59 -31.70
N ALA A 420 -13.78 -7.67 -31.91
CA ALA A 420 -14.71 -6.61 -31.55
C ALA A 420 -14.99 -6.58 -30.04
N ASP A 421 -14.74 -7.67 -29.31
CA ASP A 421 -14.91 -7.74 -27.87
C ASP A 421 -13.57 -7.63 -27.13
N SER A 422 -13.12 -6.38 -26.94
CA SER A 422 -11.84 -6.08 -26.28
C SER A 422 -11.99 -5.77 -24.79
N TRP A 423 -11.05 -6.27 -23.98
CA TRP A 423 -11.04 -6.22 -22.53
C TRP A 423 -9.75 -5.62 -22.00
N GLU A 424 -9.84 -4.88 -20.90
CA GLU A 424 -8.67 -4.41 -20.16
C GLU A 424 -8.25 -5.47 -19.13
N ILE A 425 -6.96 -5.80 -19.09
CA ILE A 425 -6.39 -6.68 -18.07
C ILE A 425 -5.33 -5.93 -17.28
N PRO A 426 -5.38 -5.96 -15.93
CA PRO A 426 -4.35 -5.38 -15.10
C PRO A 426 -3.07 -6.23 -15.12
N VAL A 427 -1.92 -5.58 -15.34
CA VAL A 427 -0.63 -6.26 -15.50
C VAL A 427 -0.16 -6.90 -14.19
N TYR A 428 -0.21 -6.17 -13.08
CA TYR A 428 0.41 -6.58 -11.81
C TYR A 428 -0.52 -7.34 -10.86
N ARG A 429 -1.82 -7.42 -11.18
CA ARG A 429 -2.85 -8.08 -10.36
C ARG A 429 -3.36 -9.39 -10.93
N LEU A 430 -3.22 -9.60 -12.24
CA LEU A 430 -3.66 -10.83 -12.89
C LEU A 430 -2.46 -11.76 -13.10
N ASN A 431 -2.39 -12.86 -12.35
CA ASN A 431 -1.37 -13.88 -12.58
C ASN A 431 -1.76 -14.72 -13.80
N MET A 432 -1.08 -14.47 -14.92
CA MET A 432 -1.32 -15.15 -16.19
C MET A 432 -0.01 -15.23 -16.98
N SER A 433 0.17 -16.31 -17.73
CA SER A 433 1.30 -16.50 -18.63
C SER A 433 0.84 -16.82 -20.04
N VAL A 434 1.56 -16.27 -21.02
CA VAL A 434 1.22 -16.38 -22.44
C VAL A 434 2.43 -16.77 -23.27
N GLN A 435 2.17 -17.38 -24.42
CA GLN A 435 3.18 -17.58 -25.43
C GLN A 435 2.86 -16.75 -26.66
N LEU A 436 3.83 -16.00 -27.16
CA LEU A 436 3.68 -15.25 -28.40
C LEU A 436 3.67 -16.18 -29.61
N LEU A 437 2.69 -16.01 -30.48
CA LEU A 437 2.57 -16.72 -31.74
C LEU A 437 3.05 -15.82 -32.87
N SER A 438 3.94 -16.33 -33.74
CA SER A 438 4.40 -15.63 -34.94
C SER A 438 3.34 -15.64 -36.05
N LYS A 439 2.16 -15.08 -35.78
CA LYS A 439 1.05 -14.94 -36.73
C LYS A 439 0.88 -13.46 -37.12
N PRO A 440 0.57 -13.16 -38.38
CA PRO A 440 0.21 -11.80 -38.79
C PRO A 440 -1.12 -11.40 -38.11
N VAL A 441 -1.18 -10.16 -37.63
CA VAL A 441 -2.42 -9.57 -37.10
C VAL A 441 -3.08 -8.79 -38.22
N ASP A 442 -4.32 -9.12 -38.56
CA ASP A 442 -5.14 -8.29 -39.45
C ASP A 442 -5.43 -6.95 -38.75
N GLU A 443 -5.38 -5.83 -39.47
CA GLU A 443 -5.63 -4.50 -38.90
C GLU A 443 -7.01 -4.44 -38.23
N THR A 444 -7.03 -4.58 -36.90
CA THR A 444 -8.26 -4.57 -36.12
C THR A 444 -8.74 -3.16 -35.89
N VAL A 445 -9.98 -2.90 -36.30
CA VAL A 445 -10.70 -1.64 -36.04
C VAL A 445 -10.89 -1.48 -34.54
N SER A 446 -10.53 -0.30 -34.02
CA SER A 446 -10.76 0.12 -32.63
C SER A 446 -12.21 -0.13 -32.19
N SER A 447 -12.43 -1.14 -31.36
CA SER A 447 -13.72 -1.49 -30.77
C SER A 447 -13.88 -0.88 -29.37
N PRO A 448 -15.13 -0.74 -28.86
CA PRO A 448 -15.36 -0.23 -27.52
C PRO A 448 -14.76 -1.17 -26.47
N THR A 449 -13.82 -0.64 -25.70
CA THR A 449 -13.16 -1.37 -24.61
C THR A 449 -14.14 -1.65 -23.47
N ARG A 450 -14.28 -2.93 -23.10
CA ARG A 450 -14.95 -3.33 -21.86
C ARG A 450 -14.01 -3.11 -20.68
N THR A 451 -14.38 -2.13 -19.86
CA THR A 451 -13.72 -1.82 -18.59
C THR A 451 -14.62 -2.30 -17.46
N ILE A 452 -14.07 -3.01 -16.49
CA ILE A 452 -14.83 -3.50 -15.33
C ILE A 452 -14.42 -2.76 -14.07
N VAL A 453 -15.33 -2.69 -13.10
CA VAL A 453 -14.97 -2.35 -11.73
C VAL A 453 -14.26 -3.56 -11.14
N GLU A 454 -13.04 -3.37 -10.65
CA GLU A 454 -12.28 -4.44 -10.00
C GLU A 454 -12.49 -4.37 -8.49
N GLU A 455 -12.83 -5.50 -7.88
CA GLU A 455 -12.72 -5.66 -6.43
C GLU A 455 -11.31 -6.18 -6.11
N ILE A 456 -10.60 -5.47 -5.25
CA ILE A 456 -9.21 -5.79 -4.89
C ILE A 456 -9.14 -6.28 -3.45
N SER A 457 -8.16 -7.14 -3.18
CA SER A 457 -7.90 -7.61 -1.82
C SER A 457 -7.28 -6.51 -0.96
N GLU A 458 -7.25 -6.72 0.35
CA GLU A 458 -6.63 -5.80 1.31
C GLU A 458 -5.13 -5.61 1.02
N GLU A 459 -4.43 -6.67 0.63
CA GLU A 459 -3.00 -6.60 0.26
C GLU A 459 -2.80 -5.76 -1.00
N GLN A 460 -3.63 -5.97 -2.03
CA GLN A 460 -3.58 -5.19 -3.27
C GLN A 460 -3.86 -3.70 -3.00
N TYR A 461 -4.83 -3.41 -2.12
CA TYR A 461 -5.13 -2.06 -1.66
C TYR A 461 -3.90 -1.39 -1.03
N TYR A 462 -3.21 -2.08 -0.11
CA TYR A 462 -2.01 -1.53 0.52
C TYR A 462 -0.82 -1.41 -0.43
N MET A 463 -0.65 -2.34 -1.38
CA MET A 463 0.40 -2.27 -2.38
C MET A 463 0.26 -1.01 -3.23
N VAL A 464 -0.94 -0.74 -3.75
CA VAL A 464 -1.21 0.46 -4.55
C VAL A 464 -0.87 1.73 -3.78
N ARG A 465 -1.23 1.81 -2.50
CA ARG A 465 -0.98 2.99 -1.65
C ARG A 465 0.47 3.25 -1.29
N ARG A 466 1.23 2.18 -1.08
CA ARG A 466 2.63 2.26 -0.59
C ARG A 466 3.54 3.02 -1.56
N PHE A 467 3.23 2.98 -2.86
CA PHE A 467 4.04 3.64 -3.88
C PHE A 467 3.64 5.10 -4.15
N GLU A 468 2.46 5.55 -3.71
CA GLU A 468 1.96 6.88 -4.08
C GLU A 468 2.02 7.93 -2.96
N ASN A 469 1.95 7.61 -1.65
CA ASN A 469 1.94 8.65 -0.60
C ASN A 469 2.55 8.26 0.76
N GLN A 470 3.53 9.04 1.24
CA GLN A 470 4.15 8.93 2.58
C GLN A 470 4.02 10.20 3.45
N ALA A 471 3.26 11.22 3.07
CA ALA A 471 3.28 12.51 3.77
C ALA A 471 1.89 13.03 4.15
N LEU A 472 1.31 12.47 5.21
CA LEU A 472 0.34 13.19 6.04
C LEU A 472 0.87 13.22 7.47
N HIS A 473 1.12 14.42 7.98
CA HIS A 473 1.55 14.59 9.37
C HIS A 473 0.38 14.25 10.30
N PRO A 474 0.64 13.58 11.44
CA PRO A 474 -0.41 13.29 12.40
C PRO A 474 -0.99 14.60 12.97
N PRO A 475 -2.24 14.60 13.43
CA PRO A 475 -2.85 15.79 14.03
C PRO A 475 -2.00 16.31 15.21
N PRO A 476 -1.97 17.64 15.42
CA PRO A 476 -1.23 18.23 16.52
C PRO A 476 -1.78 17.73 17.85
N ARG A 477 -0.90 17.28 18.76
CA ARG A 477 -1.32 16.79 20.08
C ARG A 477 -1.89 17.93 20.93
N PRO A 478 -2.97 17.70 21.69
CA PRO A 478 -3.50 18.68 22.63
C PRO A 478 -2.42 19.14 23.64
N PRO A 479 -2.42 20.42 24.07
CA PRO A 479 -1.55 20.87 25.13
C PRO A 479 -1.83 20.11 26.43
N LYS A 480 -0.77 19.74 27.16
CA LYS A 480 -0.90 19.06 28.47
C LYS A 480 -1.71 19.95 29.41
N LYS A 481 -2.84 19.45 29.92
CA LYS A 481 -3.62 20.17 30.95
C LYS A 481 -2.68 20.46 32.15
N PRO A 482 -2.65 21.71 32.67
CA PRO A 482 -1.92 21.97 33.90
C PRO A 482 -2.53 21.10 35.01
N THR A 483 -1.70 20.33 35.70
CA THR A 483 -2.08 19.64 36.92
C THR A 483 -2.62 20.70 37.87
N THR A 484 -3.94 20.73 38.06
CA THR A 484 -4.55 21.47 39.15
C THR A 484 -3.84 20.97 40.41
N LEU A 485 -3.25 21.89 41.18
CA LEU A 485 -2.83 21.59 42.54
C LEU A 485 -4.10 21.20 43.31
N GLU A 486 -4.42 19.91 43.27
CA GLU A 486 -5.34 19.34 44.24
C GLU A 486 -4.71 19.59 45.60
N SER A 487 -5.40 20.42 46.39
CA SER A 487 -5.20 20.49 47.82
C SER A 487 -5.21 19.07 48.37
N LYS A 488 -4.03 18.58 48.79
CA LYS A 488 -3.91 17.30 49.49
C LYS A 488 -4.99 17.24 50.59
N PRO A 489 -5.86 16.22 50.61
CA PRO A 489 -6.61 15.95 51.82
C PRO A 489 -5.59 15.56 52.89
N LEU A 490 -5.61 16.28 54.02
CA LEU A 490 -4.88 15.90 55.22
C LEU A 490 -5.39 14.53 55.67
N LEU A 491 -4.68 13.47 55.28
CA LEU A 491 -4.86 12.14 55.83
C LEU A 491 -4.41 12.16 57.29
N THR A 492 -5.40 12.04 58.17
CA THR A 492 -5.25 11.81 59.60
C THR A 492 -4.53 10.47 59.81
N MET A 493 -3.44 10.47 60.57
CA MET A 493 -2.69 9.24 60.88
C MET A 493 -3.51 8.33 61.81
N PRO A 494 -3.57 7.01 61.58
CA PRO A 494 -4.00 6.05 62.58
C PRO A 494 -2.84 5.70 63.52
N GLU A 495 -3.12 5.61 64.82
CA GLU A 495 -2.21 5.20 65.88
C GLU A 495 -1.64 3.79 65.65
N GLN A 496 -0.37 3.62 66.02
CA GLN A 496 0.38 2.36 65.96
C GLN A 496 -0.20 1.33 66.95
N SER A 497 -0.61 0.16 66.45
CA SER A 497 -0.76 -1.05 67.27
C SER A 497 0.49 -1.91 67.17
N VAL A 498 1.06 -2.22 68.33
CA VAL A 498 2.29 -2.99 68.57
C VAL A 498 2.13 -4.47 68.19
N SER A 499 3.24 -5.02 67.70
CA SER A 499 3.54 -6.39 67.29
C SER A 499 3.10 -7.51 68.24
N ASP A 500 2.82 -8.69 67.67
CA ASP A 500 3.16 -9.98 68.30
C ASP A 500 3.69 -10.99 67.26
N ALA A 501 4.79 -11.64 67.63
CA ALA A 501 5.59 -12.55 66.81
C ALA A 501 5.13 -14.02 66.93
N PRO A 502 5.39 -14.88 65.93
CA PRO A 502 5.09 -16.30 66.02
C PRO A 502 6.20 -17.09 66.74
N HIS A 503 5.78 -17.95 67.69
CA HIS A 503 6.62 -18.95 68.34
C HIS A 503 7.11 -20.03 67.37
N ALA A 504 8.39 -20.38 67.46
CA ALA A 504 8.94 -21.63 66.93
C ALA A 504 9.64 -22.42 68.04
N VAL A 505 9.44 -23.73 67.97
CA VAL A 505 9.89 -24.82 68.82
C VAL A 505 11.42 -24.96 68.79
N LYS A 506 12.11 -24.82 69.93
CA LYS A 506 12.74 -25.90 70.72
C LYS A 506 13.58 -25.32 71.86
#